data_AF-A0A972UZ87-F1
#
_entry.id   AF-A0A972UZ87-F1
#
_cell.length_a   1.000
_cell.length_b   1.000
_cell.length_c   1.000
_cell.angle_alpha   90.00
_cell.angle_beta   90.00
_cell.angle_gamma   90.00
#
_symmetry.space_group_name_H-M   'P 1'
#
loop_
_entity.id
_entity.type
_entity.pdbx_description
1 polymer ?
#
loop_
_entity_poly.entity_id
_entity_poly.type
_entity_poly.pdbx_seq_one_letter_code
_entity_poly.pdbx_strand_id
1 'polypeptide(L)'
;MSYFHNSFDYGGGGSGYGVECNFHTTDVLVEDNVFDSLRHAMMVQVGANGNVFGYNYSVNSVQSEGGPNLNEGWIPPDISVHGHYPFMNLFESNIVEEIGIADYWGPAGMGNTYFRNRVNGEGIFIYDHSHNQNIIGNETTFIIDDESNSYDLIIHGNEVSNSIIWDPEFPKELPPSLYLDSIPDFFYHEYWPIFGPDVLRPLKLPAQIRFENGFPTIIPGSQ
;
A
#
# COMPACT_ATOMS: atom_id res chain seq x y z
N MET A 1 -11.97 11.69 1.61
CA MET A 1 -10.67 12.16 2.10
C MET A 1 -10.70 12.38 3.61
N SER A 2 -9.76 11.76 4.31
CA SER A 2 -9.53 11.89 5.75
C SER A 2 -8.03 12.06 6.05
N TYR A 3 -7.70 12.58 7.23
CA TYR A 3 -6.34 12.66 7.74
C TYR A 3 -6.24 11.89 9.05
N PHE A 4 -5.53 10.77 9.03
CA PHE A 4 -5.23 9.95 10.20
C PHE A 4 -3.81 10.26 10.64
N HIS A 5 -3.64 10.76 11.86
CA HIS A 5 -2.34 11.18 12.33
C HIS A 5 -2.11 10.88 13.80
N ASN A 6 -0.90 10.42 14.09
CA ASN A 6 -0.43 10.04 15.41
C ASN A 6 -1.28 8.95 16.10
N SER A 7 -0.60 8.11 16.85
CA SER A 7 -1.27 7.17 17.76
C SER A 7 -1.04 7.56 19.21
N PHE A 8 -1.97 7.14 20.06
CA PHE A 8 -1.76 7.16 21.50
C PHE A 8 -0.60 6.25 21.92
N ASP A 9 -0.40 5.16 21.19
CA ASP A 9 0.62 4.14 21.44
C ASP A 9 1.18 3.60 20.13
N TYR A 10 2.50 3.34 20.10
CA TYR A 10 3.24 2.75 18.98
C TYR A 10 3.90 1.42 19.35
N GLY A 11 3.58 0.89 20.54
CA GLY A 11 4.10 -0.38 21.02
C GLY A 11 3.60 -1.57 20.22
N GLY A 12 4.07 -2.75 20.63
CA GLY A 12 3.77 -4.00 19.94
C GLY A 12 2.32 -4.45 20.08
N GLY A 13 1.76 -4.88 18.94
CA GLY A 13 0.47 -5.56 18.84
C GLY A 13 -0.76 -4.69 19.09
N GLY A 14 -1.54 -4.44 18.04
CA GLY A 14 -2.87 -3.80 18.15
C GLY A 14 -2.85 -2.28 18.34
N SER A 15 -1.70 -1.64 18.23
CA SER A 15 -1.50 -0.20 18.44
C SER A 15 -0.91 0.47 17.21
N GLY A 16 -1.27 1.74 16.99
CA GLY A 16 -0.69 2.54 15.92
C GLY A 16 -1.27 2.32 14.52
N TYR A 17 -2.49 1.78 14.41
CA TYR A 17 -3.08 1.46 13.12
C TYR A 17 -3.94 2.61 12.58
N GLY A 18 -3.86 2.87 11.27
CA GLY A 18 -4.66 3.88 10.59
C GLY A 18 -6.07 3.38 10.27
N VAL A 19 -6.19 2.65 9.17
CA VAL A 19 -7.43 1.93 8.83
C VAL A 19 -7.14 0.44 8.77
N GLU A 20 -7.85 -0.29 9.62
CA GLU A 20 -7.72 -1.74 9.76
C GLU A 20 -9.03 -2.42 9.33
N CYS A 21 -8.95 -3.25 8.29
CA CYS A 21 -10.00 -4.21 7.94
C CYS A 21 -9.68 -5.55 8.64
N ASN A 22 -10.49 -5.93 9.63
CA ASN A 22 -10.31 -7.14 10.45
C ASN A 22 -11.63 -7.92 10.56
N PHE A 23 -11.62 -9.12 11.11
CA PHE A 23 -12.79 -9.93 11.47
C PHE A 23 -13.77 -10.12 10.32
N HIS A 24 -13.27 -10.62 9.18
CA HIS A 24 -14.06 -10.91 7.99
C HIS A 24 -14.72 -9.68 7.33
N THR A 25 -14.09 -8.51 7.46
CA THR A 25 -14.51 -7.30 6.75
C THR A 25 -14.41 -7.51 5.22
N THR A 26 -15.45 -7.08 4.50
CA THR A 26 -15.56 -7.21 3.04
C THR A 26 -16.18 -5.95 2.43
N ASP A 27 -15.91 -5.72 1.14
CA ASP A 27 -16.50 -4.64 0.33
C ASP A 27 -16.26 -3.22 0.88
N VAL A 28 -15.12 -2.99 1.54
CA VAL A 28 -14.70 -1.66 2.00
C VAL A 28 -13.81 -0.97 0.98
N LEU A 29 -14.06 0.33 0.77
CA LEU A 29 -13.20 1.23 -0.01
C LEU A 29 -12.58 2.28 0.90
N VAL A 30 -11.25 2.29 0.97
CA VAL A 30 -10.43 3.25 1.72
C VAL A 30 -9.61 4.02 0.71
N GLU A 31 -10.06 5.23 0.36
CA GLU A 31 -9.41 6.00 -0.70
C GLU A 31 -9.18 7.48 -0.41
N ASP A 32 -8.15 8.03 -1.07
CA ASP A 32 -7.80 9.44 -1.04
C ASP A 32 -7.59 9.96 0.40
N ASN A 33 -6.95 9.16 1.25
CA ASN A 33 -6.62 9.52 2.63
C ASN A 33 -5.14 9.81 2.78
N VAL A 34 -4.82 10.48 3.88
CA VAL A 34 -3.43 10.61 4.34
C VAL A 34 -3.28 9.99 5.72
N PHE A 35 -2.17 9.29 5.88
CA PHE A 35 -1.71 8.62 7.09
C PHE A 35 -0.36 9.22 7.46
N ASP A 36 -0.23 9.77 8.66
CA ASP A 36 1.03 10.35 9.16
C ASP A 36 1.34 9.84 10.55
N SER A 37 2.57 9.36 10.77
CA SER A 37 3.02 8.98 12.12
C SER A 37 2.15 7.86 12.69
N LEU A 38 2.03 6.76 11.95
CA LEU A 38 1.33 5.53 12.33
C LEU A 38 2.27 4.33 12.21
N ARG A 39 1.99 3.25 12.94
CA ARG A 39 2.73 1.97 12.84
C ARG A 39 2.40 1.26 11.55
N HIS A 40 1.11 1.04 11.30
CA HIS A 40 0.61 0.50 10.03
C HIS A 40 -0.52 1.39 9.55
N ALA A 41 -0.34 2.06 8.42
CA ALA A 41 -1.33 2.98 7.87
C ALA A 41 -2.57 2.24 7.36
N MET A 42 -2.37 1.13 6.66
CA MET A 42 -3.39 0.36 5.97
C MET A 42 -3.20 -1.11 6.29
N MET A 43 -4.23 -1.76 6.82
CA MET A 43 -4.12 -3.14 7.27
C MET A 43 -5.30 -4.01 6.85
N VAL A 44 -4.98 -5.27 6.57
CA VAL A 44 -5.97 -6.36 6.46
C VAL A 44 -5.51 -7.54 7.32
N GLN A 45 -6.44 -8.16 8.05
CA GLN A 45 -6.16 -9.37 8.83
C GLN A 45 -7.42 -10.17 9.16
N VAL A 46 -7.25 -11.41 9.68
CA VAL A 46 -8.36 -12.24 10.22
C VAL A 46 -9.50 -12.37 9.22
N GLY A 47 -9.15 -12.84 8.02
CA GLY A 47 -10.07 -13.13 6.94
C GLY A 47 -10.75 -11.90 6.32
N ALA A 48 -10.17 -10.70 6.43
CA ALA A 48 -10.63 -9.54 5.67
C ALA A 48 -10.35 -9.72 4.17
N ASN A 49 -11.38 -9.67 3.33
CA ASN A 49 -11.30 -10.04 1.91
C ASN A 49 -12.06 -9.07 1.01
N GLY A 50 -11.59 -8.87 -0.22
CA GLY A 50 -12.32 -8.06 -1.20
C GLY A 50 -12.38 -6.57 -0.85
N ASN A 51 -11.43 -6.06 -0.06
CA ASN A 51 -11.35 -4.65 0.28
C ASN A 51 -10.38 -3.92 -0.66
N VAL A 52 -10.60 -2.62 -0.85
CA VAL A 52 -9.75 -1.76 -1.69
C VAL A 52 -9.15 -0.64 -0.85
N PHE A 53 -7.83 -0.50 -0.92
CA PHE A 53 -7.07 0.64 -0.43
C PHE A 53 -6.46 1.36 -1.63
N GLY A 54 -7.07 2.47 -2.04
CA GLY A 54 -6.75 3.17 -3.28
C GLY A 54 -6.24 4.59 -3.05
N TYR A 55 -5.19 5.04 -3.74
CA TYR A 55 -4.83 6.46 -3.79
C TYR A 55 -4.58 7.10 -2.40
N ASN A 56 -4.10 6.33 -1.42
CA ASN A 56 -3.75 6.83 -0.11
C ASN A 56 -2.27 7.24 -0.03
N TYR A 57 -1.97 8.21 0.82
CA TYR A 57 -0.60 8.64 1.10
C TYR A 57 -0.24 8.32 2.54
N SER A 58 0.79 7.51 2.75
CA SER A 58 1.39 7.27 4.06
C SER A 58 2.78 7.89 4.15
N VAL A 59 3.09 8.45 5.32
CA VAL A 59 4.39 9.09 5.60
C VAL A 59 4.74 8.99 7.08
N ASN A 60 6.05 9.00 7.37
CA ASN A 60 6.60 8.96 8.72
C ASN A 60 6.12 7.72 9.51
N SER A 61 6.38 6.51 9.04
CA SER A 61 6.02 5.29 9.79
C SER A 61 6.68 5.27 11.17
N VAL A 62 5.94 4.90 12.23
CA VAL A 62 6.41 4.94 13.63
C VAL A 62 6.06 3.68 14.40
N GLN A 63 7.05 3.06 15.02
CA GLN A 63 6.92 1.98 16.00
C GLN A 63 7.81 2.26 17.24
N SER A 64 7.50 1.69 18.40
CA SER A 64 8.27 1.85 19.64
C SER A 64 8.76 0.54 20.28
N GLU A 65 8.77 -0.53 19.51
CA GLU A 65 9.43 -1.80 19.82
C GLU A 65 10.92 -1.77 19.43
N GLY A 66 11.70 -2.71 19.95
CA GLY A 66 13.12 -2.86 19.59
C GLY A 66 14.10 -1.98 20.38
N GLY A 67 13.63 -0.99 21.14
CA GLY A 67 14.49 -0.19 22.01
C GLY A 67 13.77 0.96 22.73
N PRO A 68 14.51 1.79 23.50
CA PRO A 68 13.95 2.95 24.17
C PRO A 68 13.56 4.10 23.22
N ASN A 69 14.03 4.11 21.97
CA ASN A 69 13.70 5.13 20.98
C ASN A 69 12.70 4.61 19.94
N LEU A 70 11.94 5.54 19.33
CA LEU A 70 11.07 5.20 18.20
C LEU A 70 11.88 4.71 17.00
N ASN A 71 11.33 3.75 16.26
CA ASN A 71 11.94 3.11 15.09
C ASN A 71 13.32 2.51 15.35
N GLU A 72 13.60 2.10 16.60
CA GLU A 72 14.84 1.44 16.93
C GLU A 72 14.78 -0.04 16.49
N GLY A 73 15.72 -0.44 15.63
CA GLY A 73 15.87 -1.81 15.15
C GLY A 73 15.15 -2.13 13.85
N TRP A 74 13.99 -1.50 13.57
CA TRP A 74 13.21 -1.71 12.35
C TRP A 74 12.23 -0.56 12.11
N ILE A 75 11.78 -0.39 10.87
CA ILE A 75 10.70 0.53 10.47
C ILE A 75 9.49 -0.35 10.11
N PRO A 76 8.26 0.02 10.51
CA PRO A 76 7.11 -0.83 10.27
C PRO A 76 6.53 -0.63 8.86
N PRO A 77 5.99 -1.70 8.23
CA PRO A 77 5.30 -1.58 6.95
C PRO A 77 4.06 -0.71 7.05
N ASP A 78 3.88 0.22 6.12
CA ASP A 78 2.66 1.03 6.03
C ASP A 78 1.46 0.21 5.63
N ILE A 79 1.64 -0.63 4.60
CA ILE A 79 0.69 -1.67 4.21
C ILE A 79 1.14 -2.96 4.88
N SER A 80 0.41 -3.37 5.92
CA SER A 80 0.67 -4.61 6.63
C SER A 80 -0.50 -5.58 6.42
N VAL A 81 -0.19 -6.70 5.80
CA VAL A 81 -1.14 -7.80 5.59
C VAL A 81 -0.80 -8.88 6.61
N HIS A 82 -1.42 -8.85 7.79
CA HIS A 82 -1.25 -9.95 8.71
C HIS A 82 -2.00 -11.20 8.24
N GLY A 83 -1.59 -12.35 8.74
CA GLY A 83 -2.15 -13.66 8.46
C GLY A 83 -3.58 -13.89 8.95
N HIS A 84 -3.91 -15.18 9.06
CA HIS A 84 -5.29 -15.70 9.07
C HIS A 84 -6.01 -15.50 7.73
N TYR A 85 -5.27 -15.67 6.64
CA TYR A 85 -5.80 -15.85 5.30
C TYR A 85 -6.65 -14.68 4.75
N PRO A 86 -6.25 -13.39 4.87
CA PRO A 86 -6.86 -12.34 4.06
C PRO A 86 -6.55 -12.56 2.59
N PHE A 87 -7.55 -12.43 1.70
CA PHE A 87 -7.42 -12.75 0.29
C PHE A 87 -8.18 -11.76 -0.60
N MET A 88 -7.75 -11.65 -1.86
CA MET A 88 -8.41 -10.82 -2.88
C MET A 88 -8.61 -9.34 -2.46
N ASN A 89 -7.73 -8.80 -1.60
CA ASN A 89 -7.70 -7.36 -1.33
C ASN A 89 -6.86 -6.63 -2.39
N LEU A 90 -7.22 -5.39 -2.69
CA LEU A 90 -6.51 -4.54 -3.65
C LEU A 90 -5.87 -3.36 -2.93
N PHE A 91 -4.56 -3.22 -3.07
CA PHE A 91 -3.81 -2.02 -2.70
C PHE A 91 -3.36 -1.34 -4.00
N GLU A 92 -4.02 -0.25 -4.37
CA GLU A 92 -3.81 0.43 -5.65
C GLU A 92 -3.34 1.87 -5.50
N SER A 93 -2.31 2.25 -6.25
CA SER A 93 -1.89 3.66 -6.38
C SER A 93 -1.63 4.38 -5.05
N ASN A 94 -1.19 3.66 -4.02
CA ASN A 94 -0.79 4.26 -2.75
C ASN A 94 0.67 4.71 -2.82
N ILE A 95 1.02 5.75 -2.04
CA ILE A 95 2.42 6.08 -1.73
C ILE A 95 2.67 5.61 -0.28
N VAL A 96 3.69 4.77 -0.10
CA VAL A 96 4.07 4.18 1.19
C VAL A 96 5.60 4.07 1.31
N GLU A 97 6.12 3.77 2.50
CA GLU A 97 7.53 3.45 2.72
C GLU A 97 7.79 1.94 2.56
N GLU A 98 6.88 1.08 3.00
CA GLU A 98 7.00 -0.38 2.86
C GLU A 98 5.65 -1.10 2.71
N ILE A 99 5.67 -2.22 1.98
CA ILE A 99 4.58 -3.20 1.91
C ILE A 99 5.05 -4.54 2.48
N GLY A 100 4.49 -4.94 3.62
CA GLY A 100 4.72 -6.23 4.26
C GLY A 100 3.55 -7.19 4.03
N ILE A 101 3.81 -8.32 3.37
CA ILE A 101 2.81 -9.34 3.03
C ILE A 101 3.02 -10.56 3.92
N ALA A 102 2.11 -10.78 4.88
CA ALA A 102 2.19 -11.79 5.93
C ALA A 102 3.38 -11.61 6.89
N ASP A 103 3.68 -10.36 7.25
CA ASP A 103 4.67 -10.00 8.26
C ASP A 103 4.37 -10.57 9.66
N TYR A 104 3.13 -11.00 9.92
CA TYR A 104 2.73 -11.57 11.21
C TYR A 104 1.55 -12.55 11.11
N TRP A 105 1.46 -13.53 12.00
CA TRP A 105 0.34 -14.50 12.13
C TRP A 105 0.11 -15.51 10.98
N GLY A 106 1.09 -15.75 10.12
CA GLY A 106 1.01 -16.78 9.07
C GLY A 106 0.51 -16.25 7.72
N PRO A 107 0.26 -17.14 6.74
CA PRO A 107 0.10 -16.75 5.34
C PRO A 107 -1.05 -15.81 5.07
N ALA A 108 -0.83 -14.91 4.11
CA ALA A 108 -1.88 -14.25 3.37
C ALA A 108 -2.51 -15.25 2.38
N GLY A 109 -3.83 -15.14 2.20
CA GLY A 109 -4.55 -15.93 1.20
C GLY A 109 -4.32 -15.39 -0.22
N MET A 110 -4.81 -16.13 -1.21
CA MET A 110 -4.53 -15.85 -2.63
C MET A 110 -5.08 -14.51 -3.14
N GLY A 111 -4.43 -13.97 -4.17
CA GLY A 111 -4.99 -12.91 -5.00
C GLY A 111 -5.02 -11.52 -4.36
N ASN A 112 -4.38 -11.31 -3.21
CA ASN A 112 -4.10 -9.93 -2.83
C ASN A 112 -3.22 -9.29 -3.91
N THR A 113 -3.62 -8.10 -4.32
CA THR A 113 -3.06 -7.43 -5.48
C THR A 113 -2.53 -6.07 -5.08
N TYR A 114 -1.25 -5.86 -5.37
CA TYR A 114 -0.52 -4.63 -5.13
C TYR A 114 -0.26 -4.01 -6.49
N PHE A 115 -1.06 -3.02 -6.85
CA PHE A 115 -1.11 -2.49 -8.21
C PHE A 115 -0.69 -1.02 -8.25
N ARG A 116 0.32 -0.69 -9.06
CA ARG A 116 0.75 0.69 -9.28
C ARG A 116 1.04 1.47 -7.99
N ASN A 117 1.51 0.85 -6.92
CA ASN A 117 1.93 1.60 -5.73
C ASN A 117 3.33 2.19 -5.93
N ARG A 118 3.61 3.30 -5.26
CA ARG A 118 4.96 3.83 -5.09
C ARG A 118 5.44 3.54 -3.68
N VAL A 119 6.53 2.78 -3.57
CA VAL A 119 7.15 2.37 -2.32
C VAL A 119 8.51 3.03 -2.21
N ASN A 120 8.63 4.06 -1.36
CA ASN A 120 9.82 4.92 -1.28
C ASN A 120 10.93 4.38 -0.37
N GLY A 121 10.57 3.50 0.57
CA GLY A 121 11.44 3.01 1.63
C GLY A 121 12.00 1.62 1.35
N GLU A 122 11.70 0.68 2.24
CA GLU A 122 12.39 -0.62 2.33
C GLU A 122 12.04 -1.54 1.15
N GLY A 123 10.83 -1.46 0.63
CA GLY A 123 10.39 -2.23 -0.54
C GLY A 123 9.12 -3.04 -0.29
N ILE A 124 8.95 -4.11 -1.09
CA ILE A 124 7.83 -5.04 -1.00
C ILE A 124 8.37 -6.39 -0.53
N PHE A 125 7.86 -6.88 0.59
CA PHE A 125 8.30 -8.12 1.20
C PHE A 125 7.16 -9.13 1.30
N ILE A 126 7.45 -10.37 0.94
CA ILE A 126 6.53 -11.50 0.99
C ILE A 126 7.09 -12.51 2.01
N TYR A 127 6.22 -12.93 2.93
CA TYR A 127 6.55 -13.81 4.05
C TYR A 127 5.59 -14.99 4.14
N ASP A 128 5.90 -15.93 5.05
CA ASP A 128 4.98 -16.91 5.62
C ASP A 128 4.22 -17.78 4.61
N HIS A 129 4.86 -18.15 3.49
CA HIS A 129 4.23 -18.99 2.45
C HIS A 129 3.00 -18.34 1.81
N SER A 130 3.03 -17.01 1.63
CA SER A 130 1.96 -16.26 0.97
C SER A 130 2.02 -16.46 -0.54
N HIS A 131 1.42 -17.56 -1.00
CA HIS A 131 1.35 -17.94 -2.41
C HIS A 131 0.35 -17.07 -3.18
N ASN A 132 0.43 -17.09 -4.51
CA ASN A 132 -0.56 -16.47 -5.40
C ASN A 132 -0.79 -14.97 -5.14
N GLN A 133 0.24 -14.23 -4.71
CA GLN A 133 0.16 -12.77 -4.59
C GLN A 133 0.46 -12.10 -5.94
N ASN A 134 -0.18 -10.97 -6.20
CA ASN A 134 -0.01 -10.23 -7.44
C ASN A 134 0.69 -8.91 -7.16
N ILE A 135 1.95 -8.79 -7.57
CA ILE A 135 2.77 -7.58 -7.44
C ILE A 135 2.94 -7.01 -8.84
N ILE A 136 2.15 -5.99 -9.20
CA ILE A 136 2.01 -5.55 -10.59
C ILE A 136 2.15 -4.03 -10.71
N GLY A 137 3.01 -3.57 -11.63
CA GLY A 137 3.07 -2.15 -11.99
C GLY A 137 3.63 -1.20 -10.90
N ASN A 138 4.20 -1.71 -9.81
CA ASN A 138 4.66 -0.89 -8.69
C ASN A 138 6.01 -0.22 -9.00
N GLU A 139 6.25 0.95 -8.41
CA GLU A 139 7.55 1.63 -8.34
C GLU A 139 8.16 1.33 -6.97
N THR A 140 9.32 0.67 -6.91
CA THR A 140 9.92 0.24 -5.64
C THR A 140 11.45 0.06 -5.74
N THR A 141 12.09 -0.11 -4.59
CA THR A 141 13.52 -0.41 -4.47
C THR A 141 13.78 -1.91 -4.60
N PHE A 142 12.98 -2.73 -3.93
CA PHE A 142 13.12 -4.19 -3.87
C PHE A 142 11.77 -4.92 -3.86
N ILE A 143 11.77 -6.15 -4.37
CA ILE A 143 10.70 -7.13 -4.18
C ILE A 143 11.39 -8.40 -3.68
N ILE A 144 11.10 -8.84 -2.46
CA ILE A 144 11.78 -9.95 -1.79
C ILE A 144 10.73 -10.94 -1.26
N ASP A 145 10.93 -12.23 -1.56
CA ASP A 145 10.29 -13.34 -0.86
C ASP A 145 11.29 -13.84 0.20
N ASP A 146 11.12 -13.41 1.45
CA ASP A 146 12.13 -13.48 2.51
C ASP A 146 12.50 -14.93 2.91
N GLU A 147 11.63 -15.88 2.56
CA GLU A 147 11.86 -17.30 2.76
C GLU A 147 12.07 -18.08 1.46
N SER A 148 11.88 -17.43 0.30
CA SER A 148 11.93 -18.05 -1.04
C SER A 148 11.04 -19.30 -1.18
N ASN A 149 9.91 -19.32 -0.47
CA ASN A 149 9.00 -20.46 -0.37
C ASN A 149 7.62 -20.17 -0.96
N SER A 150 7.39 -18.95 -1.45
CA SER A 150 6.15 -18.58 -2.10
C SER A 150 6.15 -19.06 -3.55
N TYR A 151 5.01 -19.56 -4.05
CA TYR A 151 4.86 -19.99 -5.44
C TYR A 151 3.68 -19.29 -6.12
N ASP A 152 3.65 -19.37 -7.45
CA ASP A 152 2.63 -18.76 -8.30
C ASP A 152 2.46 -17.24 -8.07
N LEU A 153 3.55 -16.56 -7.71
CA LEU A 153 3.57 -15.10 -7.62
C LEU A 153 3.49 -14.50 -9.03
N ILE A 154 2.66 -13.48 -9.21
CA ILE A 154 2.68 -12.66 -10.42
C ILE A 154 3.53 -11.43 -10.13
N ILE A 155 4.71 -11.34 -10.75
CA ILE A 155 5.61 -10.19 -10.66
C ILE A 155 5.75 -9.57 -12.05
N HIS A 156 4.95 -8.54 -12.35
CA HIS A 156 4.81 -8.05 -13.72
C HIS A 156 4.71 -6.52 -13.80
N GLY A 157 5.53 -5.91 -14.66
CA GLY A 157 5.54 -4.47 -14.90
C GLY A 157 6.06 -3.63 -13.73
N ASN A 158 6.72 -4.21 -12.72
CA ASN A 158 7.24 -3.41 -11.60
C ASN A 158 8.54 -2.70 -12.01
N GLU A 159 8.64 -1.40 -11.74
CA GLU A 159 9.90 -0.66 -11.79
C GLU A 159 10.64 -0.85 -10.47
N VAL A 160 11.68 -1.68 -10.48
CA VAL A 160 12.52 -2.02 -9.33
C VAL A 160 13.90 -1.41 -9.52
N SER A 161 14.28 -0.45 -8.68
CA SER A 161 15.58 0.23 -8.76
C SER A 161 15.92 0.76 -10.17
N ASN A 162 14.96 1.44 -10.82
CA ASN A 162 15.04 1.97 -12.20
C ASN A 162 15.10 0.90 -13.32
N SER A 163 14.76 -0.36 -13.02
CA SER A 163 14.67 -1.44 -14.02
C SER A 163 13.28 -2.06 -13.99
N ILE A 164 12.67 -2.24 -15.15
CA ILE A 164 11.31 -2.80 -15.22
C ILE A 164 11.38 -4.32 -15.35
N ILE A 165 10.74 -5.02 -14.41
CA ILE A 165 10.56 -6.48 -14.41
C ILE A 165 9.26 -6.81 -15.13
N TRP A 166 9.34 -7.42 -16.30
CA TRP A 166 8.18 -7.93 -17.04
C TRP A 166 8.15 -9.44 -16.99
N ASP A 167 7.05 -10.00 -16.47
CA ASP A 167 6.72 -11.40 -16.71
C ASP A 167 6.40 -11.61 -18.20
N PRO A 168 7.12 -12.52 -18.92
CA PRO A 168 6.93 -12.74 -20.35
C PRO A 168 5.60 -13.41 -20.71
N GLU A 169 4.86 -13.98 -19.76
CA GLU A 169 3.57 -14.63 -20.01
C GLU A 169 2.43 -13.62 -20.24
N PHE A 170 2.63 -12.36 -19.84
CA PHE A 170 1.61 -11.32 -19.87
C PHE A 170 1.96 -10.17 -20.84
N PRO A 171 0.94 -9.50 -21.42
CA PRO A 171 1.16 -8.32 -22.27
C PRO A 171 1.71 -7.15 -21.44
N LYS A 172 2.55 -6.31 -22.05
CA LYS A 172 3.14 -5.14 -21.39
C LYS A 172 2.21 -3.93 -21.31
N GLU A 173 0.91 -4.19 -21.22
CA GLU A 173 -0.15 -3.19 -21.14
C GLU A 173 -0.86 -3.33 -19.80
N LEU A 174 -0.86 -2.25 -19.02
CA LEU A 174 -1.50 -2.22 -17.71
C LEU A 174 -2.67 -1.24 -17.74
N PRO A 175 -3.85 -1.59 -17.22
CA PRO A 175 -4.95 -0.64 -17.12
C PRO A 175 -4.59 0.53 -16.18
N PRO A 176 -5.29 1.67 -16.25
CA PRO A 176 -5.06 2.77 -15.32
C PRO A 176 -5.47 2.42 -13.89
N SER A 177 -6.48 1.57 -13.72
CA SER A 177 -7.00 1.09 -12.43
C SER A 177 -7.62 -0.30 -12.59
N LEU A 178 -7.69 -1.06 -11.50
CA LEU A 178 -8.42 -2.33 -11.42
C LEU A 178 -9.82 -2.18 -10.80
N TYR A 179 -10.16 -1.01 -10.25
CA TYR A 179 -11.46 -0.76 -9.61
C TYR A 179 -12.20 0.51 -10.08
N LEU A 180 -11.55 1.36 -10.87
CA LEU A 180 -12.14 2.58 -11.43
C LEU A 180 -12.18 2.54 -12.95
N ASP A 181 -13.32 2.92 -13.53
CA ASP A 181 -13.53 3.00 -14.98
C ASP A 181 -13.13 4.37 -15.59
N SER A 182 -12.87 5.37 -14.74
CA SER A 182 -12.50 6.72 -15.16
C SER A 182 -11.62 7.41 -14.13
N ILE A 183 -10.94 8.49 -14.54
CA ILE A 183 -10.14 9.31 -13.65
C ILE A 183 -10.96 9.73 -12.41
N PRO A 184 -10.45 9.53 -11.18
CA PRO A 184 -11.17 9.94 -9.97
C PRO A 184 -11.29 11.46 -9.84
N ASP A 185 -12.40 11.93 -9.27
CA ASP A 185 -12.69 13.37 -9.11
C ASP A 185 -11.61 14.13 -8.32
N PHE A 186 -10.95 13.46 -7.37
CA PHE A 186 -9.88 14.05 -6.56
C PHE A 186 -8.59 14.34 -7.34
N PHE A 187 -8.48 13.93 -8.61
CA PHE A 187 -7.38 14.32 -9.50
C PHE A 187 -7.61 15.68 -10.20
N TYR A 188 -8.79 16.31 -10.13
CA TYR A 188 -9.05 17.66 -10.68
C TYR A 188 -8.50 17.93 -12.11
N HIS A 189 -8.57 16.94 -13.01
CA HIS A 189 -8.03 16.97 -14.39
C HIS A 189 -6.51 16.84 -14.55
N GLU A 190 -5.82 16.31 -13.56
CA GLU A 190 -4.42 15.90 -13.68
C GLU A 190 -4.27 14.62 -14.52
N TYR A 191 -3.02 14.20 -14.74
CA TYR A 191 -2.69 12.94 -15.41
C TYR A 191 -3.10 11.73 -14.55
N TRP A 192 -3.58 10.68 -15.21
CA TRP A 192 -3.95 9.40 -14.59
C TRP A 192 -3.72 8.27 -15.62
N PRO A 193 -3.05 7.16 -15.27
CA PRO A 193 -2.49 6.83 -13.95
C PRO A 193 -1.22 7.64 -13.63
N ILE A 194 -0.78 7.63 -12.37
CA ILE A 194 0.37 8.42 -11.90
C ILE A 194 1.59 7.62 -11.45
N PHE A 195 1.45 6.29 -11.38
CA PHE A 195 2.52 5.38 -11.02
C PHE A 195 2.58 4.21 -11.98
N GLY A 196 3.78 3.67 -12.18
CA GLY A 196 4.05 2.45 -12.90
C GLY A 196 4.93 2.66 -14.14
N PRO A 197 5.26 1.55 -14.84
CA PRO A 197 6.35 1.49 -15.82
C PRO A 197 6.08 2.30 -17.09
N ASP A 198 4.83 2.66 -17.33
CA ASP A 198 4.30 3.42 -18.46
C ASP A 198 4.08 4.91 -18.15
N VAL A 199 4.37 5.34 -16.91
CA VAL A 199 4.25 6.74 -16.50
C VAL A 199 5.58 7.48 -16.70
N LEU A 200 5.57 8.48 -17.58
CA LEU A 200 6.79 9.12 -18.10
C LEU A 200 7.38 10.22 -17.20
N ARG A 201 6.69 10.61 -16.13
CA ARG A 201 7.11 11.72 -15.24
C ARG A 201 6.69 11.44 -13.80
N PRO A 202 7.51 11.85 -12.81
CA PRO A 202 7.10 11.80 -11.42
C PRO A 202 5.92 12.75 -11.20
N LEU A 203 4.77 12.18 -10.89
CA LEU A 203 3.56 12.91 -10.49
C LEU A 203 3.35 12.74 -8.99
N LYS A 204 2.70 13.74 -8.38
CA LYS A 204 2.30 13.70 -6.97
C LYS A 204 0.86 13.23 -6.88
N LEU A 205 0.60 12.38 -5.91
CA LEU A 205 -0.75 11.96 -5.55
C LEU A 205 -1.51 13.15 -4.95
N PRO A 206 -2.82 13.35 -5.23
CA PRO A 206 -3.60 14.42 -4.61
C PRO A 206 -3.54 14.42 -3.08
N ALA A 207 -3.55 13.24 -2.44
CA ALA A 207 -3.34 13.09 -1.01
C ALA A 207 -1.98 13.63 -0.52
N GLN A 208 -0.90 13.39 -1.27
CA GLN A 208 0.42 13.97 -1.01
C GLN A 208 0.39 15.50 -1.13
N ILE A 209 -0.23 16.03 -2.18
CA ILE A 209 -0.35 17.48 -2.38
C ILE A 209 -1.10 18.12 -1.21
N ARG A 210 -2.17 17.48 -0.70
CA ARG A 210 -2.91 17.97 0.47
C ARG A 210 -2.03 18.00 1.73
N PHE A 211 -1.25 16.94 1.97
CA PHE A 211 -0.34 16.87 3.11
C PHE A 211 0.71 17.97 3.07
N GLU A 212 1.42 18.11 1.95
CA GLU A 212 2.51 19.10 1.79
C GLU A 212 2.02 20.55 1.88
N ASN A 213 0.75 20.80 1.55
CA ASN A 213 0.11 22.11 1.68
C ASN A 213 -0.56 22.34 3.05
N GLY A 214 -0.39 21.42 4.02
CA GLY A 214 -0.91 21.55 5.38
C GLY A 214 -2.40 21.27 5.53
N PHE A 215 -2.97 20.37 4.73
CA PHE A 215 -4.40 20.03 4.66
C PHE A 215 -5.31 21.26 4.69
N PRO A 216 -5.33 22.07 3.62
CA PRO A 216 -6.39 23.05 3.50
C PRO A 216 -7.73 22.28 3.51
N THR A 217 -8.52 22.45 4.57
CA THR A 217 -9.92 22.02 4.58
C THR A 217 -10.57 22.64 3.35
N ILE A 218 -10.81 21.84 2.31
CA ILE A 218 -11.56 22.32 1.15
C ILE A 218 -12.99 22.53 1.66
N ILE A 219 -13.36 23.78 1.89
CA ILE A 219 -14.76 24.16 2.02
C ILE A 219 -15.35 24.02 0.61
N PRO A 220 -16.31 23.13 0.35
CA PRO A 220 -16.95 23.07 -0.95
C PRO A 220 -17.66 24.41 -1.22
N GLY A 221 -17.23 25.14 -2.24
CA GLY A 221 -17.96 26.31 -2.75
C GLY A 221 -17.25 27.66 -2.81
N SER A 222 -15.91 27.73 -2.79
CA SER A 222 -15.20 28.98 -3.09
C SER A 222 -14.24 28.87 -4.27
N GLN A 223 -14.79 28.89 -5.48
CA GLN A 223 -14.21 29.59 -6.64
C GLN A 223 -15.34 30.29 -7.39
#